data_AF-A0A7D5KQ30-F1
#
_entry.id   AF-A0A7D5KQ30-F1
#
_cell.length_a   1.000
_cell.length_b   1.000
_cell.length_c   1.000
_cell.angle_alpha   90.00
_cell.angle_beta   90.00
_cell.angle_gamma   90.00
#
_symmetry.space_group_name_H-M   'P 1'
#
loop_
_entity.id
_entity.type
_entity.pdbx_description
1 polymer ?
#
loop_
_entity_poly.entity_id
_entity_poly.type
_entity_poly.pdbx_seq_one_letter_code
_entity_poly.pdbx_strand_id
1 'polypeptide(L)' 'MSFASDGSGPFCGALGCTEAADVVIDHPERGEIVVCNDCTSGYVVVRHV' A
#
# COMPACT_ATOMS: atom_id res chain seq x y z
N MET A 1 2.07 -19.36 6.68
CA MET A 1 1.29 -18.70 5.62
C MET A 1 2.30 -18.15 4.63
N SER A 2 2.43 -18.80 3.48
CA SER A 2 3.42 -18.44 2.47
C SER A 2 2.80 -17.38 1.56
N PHE A 3 3.24 -16.13 1.68
CA PHE A 3 2.92 -15.08 0.71
C PHE A 3 3.80 -15.34 -0.52
N ALA A 4 3.18 -15.90 -1.54
CA ALA A 4 3.84 -16.17 -2.81
C ALA A 4 4.33 -14.87 -3.43
N SER A 5 5.61 -14.82 -3.76
CA SER A 5 6.25 -13.77 -4.54
C SER A 5 5.92 -13.90 -6.04
N ASP A 6 4.66 -14.15 -6.37
CA ASP A 6 4.16 -13.96 -7.72
C ASP A 6 3.95 -12.45 -7.84
N GLY A 7 4.84 -11.73 -8.54
CA GLY A 7 4.84 -10.28 -8.69
C GLY A 7 3.60 -9.70 -9.40
N SER A 8 2.40 -9.97 -8.87
CA SER A 8 1.08 -9.73 -9.47
C SER A 8 0.03 -9.23 -8.46
N GLY A 9 0.38 -9.08 -7.18
CA GLY A 9 -0.46 -8.38 -6.18
C GLY A 9 -0.16 -6.87 -6.12
N PRO A 10 -1.04 -6.02 -5.55
CA PRO A 10 -0.70 -4.64 -5.28
C PRO A 10 0.41 -4.62 -4.22
N PHE A 11 1.65 -4.37 -4.65
CA PHE A 11 2.76 -4.17 -3.72
C PHE A 11 2.74 -2.74 -3.23
N CYS A 12 3.21 -2.55 -2.00
CA CYS A 12 3.22 -1.26 -1.33
C CYS A 12 3.77 -0.15 -2.21
N GLY A 13 4.79 -0.42 -3.05
CA GLY A 13 5.16 0.28 -4.29
C GLY A 13 5.64 1.73 -4.13
N ALA A 14 4.96 2.48 -3.26
CA ALA A 14 5.43 3.66 -2.58
C ALA A 14 6.81 3.42 -1.98
N LEU A 15 7.76 4.25 -2.42
CA LEU A 15 9.07 4.41 -1.80
C LEU A 15 9.99 3.18 -1.86
N GLY A 16 9.72 2.22 -2.77
CA GLY A 16 10.55 1.01 -2.91
C GLY A 16 10.24 -0.07 -1.88
N CYS A 17 9.10 0.03 -1.19
CA CYS A 17 8.64 -0.99 -0.27
C CYS A 17 8.05 -2.18 -1.05
N THR A 18 8.61 -3.37 -0.83
CA THR A 18 8.20 -4.63 -1.47
C THR A 18 7.18 -5.42 -0.65
N GLU A 19 6.70 -4.84 0.45
CA GLU A 19 5.68 -5.43 1.32
C GLU A 19 4.33 -5.53 0.59
N ALA A 20 3.47 -6.43 1.06
CA ALA A 20 2.09 -6.52 0.60
C ALA A 20 1.36 -5.21 0.93
N ALA A 21 0.58 -4.70 -0.02
CA ALA A 21 -0.28 -3.56 0.27
C ALA A 21 -1.60 -4.04 0.90
N ASP A 22 -2.03 -3.37 1.96
CA ASP A 22 -3.18 -3.76 2.79
C ASP A 22 -4.22 -2.65 2.91
N VAL A 23 -3.87 -1.43 2.51
CA VAL A 23 -4.67 -0.23 2.77
C VAL A 23 -4.59 0.76 1.63
N VAL A 24 -5.65 1.56 1.49
CA VAL A 24 -5.73 2.69 0.58
C VAL A 24 -5.61 3.95 1.42
N ILE A 25 -4.70 4.84 1.04
CA ILE A 25 -4.52 6.15 1.64
C ILE A 25 -4.92 7.26 0.66
N ASP A 26 -5.39 8.39 1.17
CA ASP A 26 -5.57 9.60 0.38
C ASP A 26 -4.27 10.41 0.35
N HIS A 27 -3.67 10.52 -0.84
CA HIS A 27 -2.45 11.29 -1.07
C HIS A 27 -2.81 12.67 -1.66
N PRO A 28 -2.34 13.79 -1.08
CA PRO A 28 -2.78 15.13 -1.45
C PRO A 28 -2.55 15.48 -2.93
N GLU A 29 -1.51 14.92 -3.55
CA GLU A 29 -1.15 15.17 -4.95
C GLU A 29 -1.63 14.09 -5.94
N ARG A 30 -2.03 12.91 -5.45
CA ARG A 30 -2.30 11.73 -6.29
C ARG A 30 -3.68 11.12 -6.08
N GLY A 31 -4.43 11.57 -5.08
CA GLY A 31 -5.67 10.96 -4.62
C GLY A 31 -5.42 9.61 -3.96
N GLU A 32 -6.39 8.71 -4.07
CA GLU A 32 -6.37 7.40 -3.43
C GLU A 32 -5.28 6.49 -4.02
N ILE A 33 -4.34 6.05 -3.17
CA ILE A 33 -3.27 5.12 -3.54
C ILE A 33 -3.20 3.93 -2.58
N VAL A 34 -2.87 2.76 -3.11
CA VAL A 34 -2.78 1.50 -2.35
C VAL A 34 -1.37 1.35 -1.79
N VAL A 35 -1.23 1.17 -0.48
CA VAL A 35 0.03 1.05 0.25
C VAL A 35 -0.05 -0.02 1.35
N CYS A 36 1.10 -0.38 1.90
CA CYS A 36 1.24 -1.21 3.09
C CYS A 36 0.92 -0.40 4.35
N ASN A 37 0.53 -1.09 5.42
CA ASN A 37 0.19 -0.45 6.70
C ASN A 37 1.35 0.43 7.24
N ASP A 38 2.59 0.00 7.03
CA ASP A 38 3.77 0.75 7.47
C ASP A 38 3.93 2.10 6.73
N CYS A 39 3.50 2.16 5.46
CA CYS A 39 3.57 3.37 4.64
C CYS A 39 2.34 4.28 4.76
N THR A 40 1.41 4.00 5.68
CA THR A 40 0.30 4.93 5.96
C THR A 40 0.70 6.09 6.85
N SER A 41 1.90 6.05 7.44
CA SER A 41 2.33 7.06 8.41
C SER A 41 2.37 8.45 7.75
N GLY A 42 1.51 9.35 8.24
CA GLY A 42 1.37 10.71 7.69
C GLY A 42 0.27 10.88 6.62
N TYR A 43 -0.46 9.82 6.28
CA TYR A 43 -1.57 9.87 5.32
C TYR A 43 -2.87 9.36 5.94
N VAL A 44 -4.00 9.83 5.40
CA VAL A 44 -5.32 9.39 5.86
C VAL A 44 -5.66 8.07 5.20
N VAL A 45 -5.88 7.03 6.01
CA VAL A 45 -6.37 5.74 5.52
C VAL A 45 -7.86 5.88 5.18
N VAL A 46 -8.21 5.62 3.92
CA VAL A 46 -9.60 5.70 3.44
C VAL A 46 -10.30 4.35 3.46
N ARG A 47 -9.59 3.24 3.20
CA ARG A 47 -10.12 1.87 3.35
C ARG A 47 -9.03 0.80 3.37
N HIS A 48 -9.37 -0.42 3.78
CA HIS A 48 -8.52 -1.60 3.61
C HIS A 48 -8.83 -2.27 2.27
N VAL A 49 -7.83 -2.88 1.61
CA VAL A 49 -8.01 -3.60 0.33
C VAL A 49 -8.38 -5.07 0.51
#